data_AF-A0A8H5SX31-F1
#
_entry.id   AF-A0A8H5SX31-F1
#
_cell.length_a   1.000
_cell.length_b   1.000
_cell.length_c   1.000
_cell.angle_alpha   90.00
_cell.angle_beta   90.00
_cell.angle_gamma   90.00
#
_symmetry.space_group_name_H-M   'P 1'
#
loop_
_entity.id
_entity.type
_entity.pdbx_description
1 polymer ?
#
loop_
_entity_poly.entity_id
_entity_poly.type
_entity_poly.pdbx_seq_one_letter_code
_entity_poly.pdbx_strand_id
1 'polypeptide(L)'
;MAGNTNRVSIYTTGSGGSGDGEEKKDLWTSMLESVASGKRLPEKNLIVLGGTPEHQRDFLESLSSSESRRNADRLKIPPIANNFALGYTYYDVLDADQDDTLARVSLYFLSQPSTQFASLVAPLLTPETIPNTSLIVLLDWSQPHLWLRQIWMWVQVIQEVLKKVDTDQHALMEEVMSTWKERGRGGAATNLDGTPSATATGGDGDSALPLGPGEWEEPLGLPLCVVCQNAQKMEFLEKNQGWKEPDFDTVLQYLRTVLLRHGASLIYTSQDAPSQLPSLIHSTLGITSLLKRHPLKHNVIDRDKIVVPTNWDSWGKIRVLGGSFDAEQVSNSWSEDISTPSESMRFNDNKDQADEIDEAEEEERQRKSAIARYEGWCRDPNSGGLAVVENAMHGEKWITVESDDTQDFLEKQLKILEAFKAKQPEKGTDNAIARSTRHIDYGGDEKSISEHIGPVQFNMGGIQVDADDMLQRLKDRNAYTSSPSNDEEETEAPAANIAKDFDNDQLQSFFTGLMNRKGTADTSRS
;
A
#
# COMPACT_ATOMS: atom_id res chain seq x y z
N MET A 1 7.53 45.66 39.63
CA MET A 1 7.88 45.12 40.96
C MET A 1 7.99 43.61 40.82
N ALA A 2 9.22 43.15 40.64
CA ALA A 2 9.60 41.75 40.54
C ALA A 2 9.96 41.18 41.93
N GLY A 3 9.99 39.85 42.04
CA GLY A 3 10.51 39.09 43.18
C GLY A 3 9.87 37.70 43.19
N ASN A 4 10.40 36.67 42.51
CA ASN A 4 11.70 36.00 42.68
C ASN A 4 11.86 35.35 44.07
N THR A 5 11.39 34.12 44.20
CA THR A 5 11.63 33.26 45.38
C THR A 5 12.74 32.26 45.08
N ASN A 6 13.99 32.72 45.26
CA ASN A 6 15.14 31.85 45.49
C ASN A 6 15.09 31.35 46.95
N ARG A 7 14.94 30.05 47.17
CA ARG A 7 15.24 29.43 48.47
C ARG A 7 16.71 29.03 48.49
N VAL A 8 17.54 29.91 49.06
CA VAL A 8 18.92 29.62 49.45
C VAL A 8 18.88 28.80 50.74
N SER A 9 19.42 27.57 50.71
CA SER A 9 19.71 26.80 51.91
C SER A 9 21.08 27.22 52.43
N ILE A 10 21.10 27.84 53.61
CA ILE A 10 22.32 28.27 54.32
C ILE A 10 22.88 27.06 55.06
N TYR A 11 24.04 26.55 54.63
CA TYR A 11 24.84 25.63 55.43
C TYR A 11 25.86 26.42 56.24
N THR A 12 25.82 26.22 57.55
CA THR A 12 26.68 26.84 58.55
C THR A 12 28.12 26.33 58.42
N THR A 13 29.07 27.24 58.23
CA THR A 13 30.51 26.95 58.24
C THR A 13 30.99 26.71 59.67
N GLY A 14 31.20 25.45 60.04
CA GLY A 14 31.99 25.04 61.20
C GLY A 14 33.43 24.74 60.78
N SER A 15 34.37 25.58 61.21
CA SER A 15 35.81 25.37 61.02
C SER A 15 36.30 24.21 61.90
N GLY A 16 36.94 23.20 61.29
CA GLY A 16 37.77 22.25 62.02
C GLY A 16 38.11 20.96 61.28
N GLY A 17 39.33 20.89 60.72
CA GLY A 17 40.10 19.66 60.66
C GLY A 17 40.15 18.90 59.33
N SER A 18 41.29 19.06 58.65
CA SER A 18 42.04 18.05 57.87
C SER A 18 41.35 17.32 56.71
N GLY A 19 41.84 17.64 55.51
CA GLY A 19 41.42 17.09 54.22
C GLY A 19 41.55 15.58 54.10
N ASP A 20 40.49 14.99 53.54
CA ASP A 20 40.38 13.74 52.76
C ASP A 20 38.89 13.38 52.50
N GLY A 21 37.93 14.20 52.97
CA GLY A 21 36.49 13.94 52.92
C GLY A 21 35.69 14.75 51.89
N GLU A 22 36.19 15.88 51.40
CA GLU A 22 35.54 16.66 50.33
C GLU A 22 35.75 16.00 48.95
N GLU A 23 36.98 15.58 48.62
CA GLU A 23 37.25 14.83 47.38
C GLU A 23 36.45 13.52 47.32
N LYS A 24 36.25 12.83 48.45
CA LYS A 24 35.40 11.64 48.49
C LYS A 24 33.93 11.98 48.23
N LYS A 25 33.38 13.08 48.78
CA LYS A 25 32.00 13.49 48.50
C LYS A 25 31.80 13.88 47.03
N ASP A 26 32.79 14.53 46.42
CA ASP A 26 32.78 14.85 44.99
C ASP A 26 32.93 13.60 44.12
N LEU A 27 33.71 12.61 44.54
CA LEU A 27 33.80 11.31 43.87
C LEU A 27 32.52 10.50 44.01
N TRP A 28 31.87 10.50 45.18
CA TRP A 28 30.59 9.80 45.37
C TRP A 28 29.43 10.49 44.65
N THR A 29 29.43 11.82 44.55
CA THR A 29 28.43 12.56 43.76
C THR A 29 28.69 12.47 42.26
N SER A 30 29.95 12.52 41.80
CA SER A 30 30.33 12.25 40.41
C SER A 30 30.06 10.79 40.01
N MET A 31 30.27 9.83 40.92
CA MET A 31 29.95 8.43 40.68
C MET A 31 28.43 8.19 40.76
N LEU A 32 27.69 8.88 41.64
CA LEU A 32 26.23 8.88 41.65
C LEU A 32 25.64 9.57 40.42
N GLU A 33 26.25 10.64 39.92
CA GLU A 33 25.84 11.33 38.70
C GLU A 33 26.23 10.52 37.47
N SER A 34 27.36 9.81 37.48
CA SER A 34 27.75 8.84 36.45
C SER A 34 26.87 7.58 36.44
N VAL A 35 26.29 7.19 37.59
CA VAL A 35 25.37 6.07 37.74
C VAL A 35 23.92 6.50 37.51
N ALA A 36 23.55 7.74 37.84
CA ALA A 36 22.27 8.36 37.49
C ALA A 36 22.22 8.76 36.01
N SER A 37 23.36 9.11 35.41
CA SER A 37 23.59 9.15 33.96
C SER A 37 23.90 7.77 33.39
N GLY A 38 23.77 6.71 34.19
CA GLY A 38 23.99 5.33 33.78
C GLY A 38 23.17 5.05 32.53
N LYS A 39 23.88 4.87 31.40
CA LYS A 39 23.39 4.70 30.02
C LYS A 39 21.88 4.96 29.86
N ARG A 40 21.44 6.23 29.87
CA ARG A 40 20.13 6.56 29.32
C ARG A 40 20.17 6.03 27.88
N LEU A 41 19.38 4.99 27.62
CA LEU A 41 19.36 4.34 26.32
C LEU A 41 19.06 5.42 25.25
N PRO A 42 19.80 5.45 24.13
CA PRO A 42 19.49 6.37 23.05
C PRO A 42 18.02 6.23 22.64
N GLU A 43 17.26 7.31 22.73
CA GLU A 43 15.84 7.35 22.36
C GLU A 43 15.72 7.75 20.89
N LYS A 44 15.02 6.94 20.11
CA LYS A 44 14.79 7.12 18.68
C LYS A 44 13.29 7.06 18.39
N ASN A 45 12.81 7.85 17.44
CA ASN A 45 11.38 7.98 17.19
C ASN A 45 11.04 7.64 15.74
N LEU A 46 9.96 6.89 15.55
CA LEU A 46 9.33 6.65 14.26
C LEU A 46 7.91 7.23 14.29
N ILE A 47 7.60 8.07 13.31
CA ILE A 47 6.23 8.50 13.06
C ILE A 47 5.71 7.67 11.88
N VAL A 48 4.86 6.70 12.18
CA VAL A 48 4.31 5.73 11.23
C VAL A 48 2.96 6.24 10.73
N LEU A 49 2.88 6.42 9.42
CA LEU A 49 1.79 7.09 8.71
C LEU A 49 1.10 6.07 7.79
N GLY A 50 -0.20 5.90 7.97
CA GLY A 50 -1.03 5.00 7.17
C GLY A 50 -1.09 3.58 7.71
N GLY A 51 -1.53 2.68 6.82
CA GLY A 51 -1.83 1.29 7.16
C GLY A 51 -3.10 1.11 8.00
N THR A 52 -3.60 -0.12 8.01
CA THR A 52 -4.60 -0.57 8.98
C THR A 52 -3.92 -1.00 10.28
N PRO A 53 -4.65 -1.21 11.39
CA PRO A 53 -4.10 -1.80 12.60
C PRO A 53 -3.29 -3.09 12.36
N GLU A 54 -3.73 -3.92 11.42
CA GLU A 54 -3.05 -5.15 11.02
C GLU A 54 -1.73 -4.83 10.30
N HIS A 55 -1.75 -3.93 9.32
CA HIS A 55 -0.55 -3.49 8.60
C HIS A 55 0.50 -2.87 9.53
N GLN A 56 0.08 -2.06 10.51
CA GLN A 56 0.96 -1.45 11.50
C GLN A 56 1.60 -2.49 12.43
N ARG A 57 0.84 -3.50 12.83
CA ARG A 57 1.34 -4.64 13.62
C ARG A 57 2.32 -5.48 12.82
N ASP A 58 2.00 -5.79 11.57
CA ASP A 58 2.87 -6.56 10.68
C ASP A 58 4.18 -5.80 10.38
N PHE A 59 4.11 -4.46 10.23
CA PHE A 59 5.29 -3.60 10.13
C PHE A 59 6.16 -3.69 11.39
N LEU A 60 5.55 -3.58 12.58
CA LEU A 60 6.26 -3.68 13.85
C LEU A 60 6.93 -5.05 14.01
N GLU A 61 6.24 -6.14 13.62
CA GLU A 61 6.79 -7.49 13.66
C GLU A 61 7.97 -7.63 12.69
N SER A 62 7.83 -7.17 11.44
CA SER A 62 8.91 -7.20 10.46
C SER A 62 10.14 -6.39 10.92
N LEU A 63 9.91 -5.21 11.50
CA LEU A 63 10.94 -4.29 11.97
C LEU A 63 11.69 -4.81 13.21
N SER A 64 10.99 -5.49 14.13
CA SER A 64 11.55 -6.01 15.38
C SER A 64 12.08 -7.43 15.26
N SER A 65 11.72 -8.15 14.18
CA SER A 65 12.23 -9.49 13.92
C SER A 65 13.74 -9.47 13.66
N SER A 66 14.53 -9.78 14.70
CA SER A 66 15.96 -10.07 14.56
C SER A 66 16.16 -11.31 13.69
N GLU A 67 17.21 -11.31 12.85
CA GLU A 67 17.64 -12.46 12.03
C GLU A 67 17.85 -13.75 12.87
N SER A 68 17.98 -13.62 14.20
CA SER A 68 18.25 -14.74 15.11
C SER A 68 17.10 -14.93 16.11
N ARG A 69 16.10 -15.76 15.75
CA ARG A 69 14.96 -16.14 16.61
C ARG A 69 15.32 -16.96 17.86
N ARG A 70 16.58 -16.98 18.30
CA ARG A 70 17.04 -17.90 19.35
C ARG A 70 16.54 -17.56 20.76
N ASN A 71 16.01 -16.35 21.02
CA ASN A 71 15.54 -15.94 22.35
C ASN A 71 14.24 -15.10 22.31
N ALA A 72 13.20 -15.57 21.62
CA ALA A 72 11.92 -14.86 21.48
C ALA A 72 11.17 -14.63 22.82
N ASP A 73 11.46 -15.40 23.87
CA ASP A 73 10.77 -15.29 25.17
C ASP A 73 11.19 -14.05 26.00
N ARG A 74 12.29 -13.37 25.66
CA ARG A 74 12.80 -12.24 26.45
C ARG A 74 12.27 -10.86 26.04
N LEU A 75 11.66 -10.71 24.86
CA LEU A 75 11.24 -9.41 24.33
C LEU A 75 9.77 -9.44 23.90
N LYS A 76 8.86 -9.42 24.89
CA LYS A 76 7.44 -9.23 24.60
C LYS A 76 7.21 -7.76 24.24
N ILE A 77 7.11 -7.48 22.94
CA ILE A 77 6.83 -6.14 22.44
C ILE A 77 5.47 -5.69 22.99
N PRO A 78 5.38 -4.51 23.61
CA PRO A 78 4.10 -3.97 24.07
C PRO A 78 3.09 -3.90 22.92
N PRO A 79 1.81 -4.25 23.15
CA PRO A 79 0.79 -4.10 22.14
C PRO A 79 0.66 -2.64 21.70
N ILE A 80 0.30 -2.42 20.44
CA ILE A 80 0.07 -1.07 19.92
C ILE A 80 -1.17 -0.50 20.63
N ALA A 81 -0.98 0.60 21.36
CA ALA A 81 -2.07 1.31 22.01
C ALA A 81 -2.76 2.26 21.04
N ASN A 82 -3.55 1.75 20.10
CA ASN A 82 -4.20 2.52 19.02
C ASN A 82 -5.68 2.86 19.28
N ASN A 83 -6.18 2.68 20.51
CA ASN A 83 -7.59 2.86 20.82
C ASN A 83 -8.05 4.34 20.78
N PHE A 84 -7.14 5.30 20.95
CA PHE A 84 -7.48 6.73 20.96
C PHE A 84 -6.37 7.59 20.34
N ALA A 85 -6.74 8.41 19.36
CA ALA A 85 -5.92 9.45 18.75
C ALA A 85 -4.60 8.96 18.12
N LEU A 86 -3.47 9.13 18.82
CA LEU A 86 -2.14 8.75 18.35
C LEU A 86 -1.74 7.40 18.93
N GLY A 87 -1.58 6.39 18.07
CA GLY A 87 -1.13 5.07 18.53
C GLY A 87 0.29 5.13 19.05
N TYR A 88 0.62 4.33 20.07
CA TYR A 88 1.97 4.27 20.63
C TYR A 88 2.42 2.84 20.94
N THR A 89 3.68 2.55 20.65
CA THR A 89 4.42 1.41 21.23
C THR A 89 5.92 1.72 21.20
N TYR A 90 6.73 0.85 21.77
CA TYR A 90 8.18 0.94 21.68
C TYR A 90 8.81 -0.45 21.67
N TYR A 91 10.06 -0.55 21.22
CA TYR A 91 10.87 -1.75 21.39
C TYR A 91 12.34 -1.38 21.57
N ASP A 92 13.08 -2.28 22.20
CA ASP A 92 14.51 -2.13 22.43
C ASP A 92 15.27 -2.86 21.32
N VAL A 93 16.20 -2.15 20.67
CA VAL A 93 17.06 -2.70 19.62
C VAL A 93 18.30 -3.29 20.28
N LEU A 94 18.50 -4.59 20.10
CA LEU A 94 19.68 -5.30 20.60
C LEU A 94 20.80 -5.33 19.56
N ASP A 95 22.05 -5.42 20.00
CA ASP A 95 23.19 -5.65 19.13
C ASP A 95 23.17 -7.09 18.57
N ALA A 96 24.10 -7.40 17.67
CA ALA A 96 24.10 -8.64 16.88
C ALA A 96 24.25 -9.91 17.73
N ASP A 97 24.84 -9.83 18.92
CA ASP A 97 24.94 -10.94 19.89
C ASP A 97 23.71 -11.09 20.79
N GLN A 98 22.74 -10.16 20.69
CA GLN A 98 21.52 -10.10 21.49
C GLN A 98 21.76 -9.91 23.00
N ASP A 99 22.90 -9.35 23.41
CA ASP A 99 23.21 -9.10 24.83
C ASP A 99 23.10 -7.60 25.18
N ASP A 100 23.68 -6.73 24.35
CA ASP A 100 23.66 -5.28 24.56
C ASP A 100 22.46 -4.59 23.90
N THR A 101 21.81 -3.68 24.63
CA THR A 101 20.78 -2.80 24.05
C THR A 101 21.43 -1.55 23.44
N LEU A 102 21.23 -1.35 22.13
CA LEU A 102 21.78 -0.22 21.37
C LEU A 102 20.94 1.05 21.51
N ALA A 103 19.61 0.93 21.45
CA ALA A 103 18.68 2.06 21.48
C ALA A 103 17.26 1.60 21.82
N ARG A 104 16.43 2.52 22.29
CA ARG A 104 14.98 2.36 22.39
C ARG A 104 14.32 3.10 21.23
N VAL A 105 13.51 2.38 20.45
CA VAL A 105 12.75 2.94 19.34
C VAL A 105 11.28 3.07 19.77
N SER A 106 10.82 4.31 19.89
CA SER A 106 9.43 4.68 20.11
C SER A 106 8.71 4.87 18.79
N LEU A 107 7.51 4.30 18.64
CA LEU A 107 6.70 4.39 17.43
C LEU A 107 5.39 5.10 17.75
N TYR A 108 5.06 6.09 16.93
CA TYR A 108 3.82 6.86 16.96
C TYR A 108 3.03 6.59 15.69
N PHE A 109 1.80 6.09 15.80
CA PHE A 109 1.00 5.63 14.67
C PHE A 109 -0.17 6.55 14.36
N LEU A 110 -0.30 6.96 13.09
CA LEU A 110 -1.44 7.68 12.55
C LEU A 110 -2.04 6.87 11.41
N SER A 111 -3.25 6.33 11.58
CA SER A 111 -3.90 5.54 10.52
C SER A 111 -4.57 6.38 9.44
N GLN A 112 -4.96 7.63 9.75
CA GLN A 112 -5.71 8.50 8.83
C GLN A 112 -4.97 9.82 8.57
N PRO A 113 -4.90 10.28 7.31
CA PRO A 113 -4.25 11.53 6.93
C PRO A 113 -5.14 12.75 7.25
N SER A 114 -5.45 12.96 8.52
CA SER A 114 -6.20 14.13 8.99
C SER A 114 -5.25 15.18 9.54
N THR A 115 -5.37 16.41 9.04
CA THR A 115 -4.59 17.58 9.51
C THR A 115 -4.88 17.92 10.97
N GLN A 116 -5.98 17.41 11.55
CA GLN A 116 -6.28 17.54 12.98
C GLN A 116 -5.22 16.87 13.86
N PHE A 117 -4.59 15.80 13.36
CA PHE A 117 -3.50 15.12 14.08
C PHE A 117 -2.21 15.94 14.11
N ALA A 118 -2.07 16.99 13.31
CA ALA A 118 -0.87 17.82 13.32
C ALA A 118 -0.59 18.44 14.69
N SER A 119 -1.64 18.75 15.47
CA SER A 119 -1.49 19.25 16.85
C SER A 119 -0.98 18.20 17.85
N LEU A 120 -1.07 16.90 17.52
CA LEU A 120 -0.54 15.82 18.34
C LEU A 120 0.91 15.48 17.96
N VAL A 121 1.26 15.65 16.68
CA VAL A 121 2.60 15.32 16.18
C VAL A 121 3.59 16.46 16.43
N ALA A 122 3.19 17.72 16.26
CA ALA A 122 4.11 18.86 16.44
C ALA A 122 4.81 18.89 17.81
N PRO A 123 4.15 18.62 18.95
CA PRO A 123 4.81 18.56 20.26
C PRO A 123 5.87 17.46 20.39
N LEU A 124 5.87 16.43 19.53
CA LEU A 124 6.88 15.37 19.53
C LEU A 124 8.20 15.80 18.90
N LEU A 125 8.20 16.90 18.12
CA LEU A 125 9.35 17.36 17.35
C LEU A 125 10.14 18.42 18.11
N THR A 126 10.71 18.07 19.25
CA THR A 126 11.58 18.97 20.05
C THR A 126 12.99 19.04 19.47
N PRO A 127 13.80 20.04 19.85
CA PRO A 127 15.20 20.10 19.43
C PRO A 127 16.01 18.83 19.74
N GLU A 128 15.66 18.09 20.80
CA GLU A 128 16.32 16.84 21.17
C GLU A 128 15.86 15.64 20.32
N THR A 129 14.59 15.64 19.89
CA THR A 129 14.00 14.51 19.16
C THR A 129 14.13 14.64 17.65
N ILE A 130 14.19 15.84 17.09
CA ILE A 130 14.29 16.08 15.63
C ILE A 130 15.45 15.28 14.99
N PRO A 131 16.70 15.30 15.50
CA PRO A 131 17.81 14.54 14.91
C PRO A 131 17.64 13.01 15.03
N ASN A 132 16.70 12.57 15.87
CA ASN A 132 16.46 11.17 16.24
C ASN A 132 15.11 10.65 15.73
N THR A 133 14.42 11.40 14.85
CA THR A 133 13.08 11.07 14.37
C THR A 133 13.08 10.78 12.86
N SER A 134 12.35 9.74 12.44
CA SER A 134 12.11 9.43 11.02
C SER A 134 10.62 9.23 10.73
N LEU A 135 10.20 9.62 9.53
CA LEU A 135 8.87 9.42 8.99
C LEU A 135 8.81 8.09 8.23
N ILE A 136 7.77 7.28 8.50
CA ILE A 136 7.51 6.02 7.79
C ILE A 136 6.13 6.10 7.16
N VAL A 137 6.01 5.97 5.84
CA VAL A 137 4.71 5.84 5.16
C VAL A 137 4.47 4.38 4.80
N LEU A 138 3.36 3.82 5.26
CA LEU A 138 2.93 2.45 4.94
C LEU A 138 1.97 2.45 3.76
N LEU A 139 2.34 1.72 2.71
CA LEU A 139 1.52 1.46 1.53
C LEU A 139 1.21 -0.05 1.42
N ASP A 140 0.13 -0.42 0.74
CA ASP A 140 -0.25 -1.83 0.54
C ASP A 140 -0.38 -2.14 -0.96
N TRP A 141 0.26 -3.24 -1.38
CA TRP A 141 0.17 -3.79 -2.73
C TRP A 141 -1.24 -4.26 -3.14
N SER A 142 -2.24 -4.23 -2.25
CA SER A 142 -3.65 -4.40 -2.65
C SER A 142 -4.22 -3.21 -3.40
N GLN A 143 -3.66 -2.01 -3.21
CA GLN A 143 -4.17 -0.76 -3.77
C GLN A 143 -3.05 0.10 -4.36
N PRO A 144 -2.23 -0.44 -5.29
CA PRO A 144 -1.10 0.30 -5.88
C PRO A 144 -1.54 1.58 -6.60
N HIS A 145 -2.76 1.60 -7.14
CA HIS A 145 -3.37 2.75 -7.79
C HIS A 145 -3.44 3.99 -6.89
N LEU A 146 -3.52 3.84 -5.57
CA LEU A 146 -3.67 4.97 -4.64
C LEU A 146 -2.34 5.55 -4.14
N TRP A 147 -1.20 4.96 -4.51
CA TRP A 147 0.05 5.22 -3.80
C TRP A 147 0.55 6.65 -3.88
N LEU A 148 0.55 7.26 -5.07
CA LEU A 148 0.99 8.65 -5.22
C LEU A 148 0.07 9.60 -4.45
N ARG A 149 -1.25 9.37 -4.52
CA ARG A 149 -2.23 10.11 -3.73
C ARG A 149 -2.01 9.95 -2.23
N GLN A 150 -1.81 8.73 -1.75
CA GLN A 150 -1.56 8.44 -0.33
C GLN A 150 -0.28 9.12 0.17
N ILE A 151 0.81 9.07 -0.59
CA ILE A 151 2.06 9.78 -0.27
C ILE A 151 1.78 11.28 -0.19
N TRP A 152 1.09 11.85 -1.18
CA TRP A 152 0.77 13.27 -1.22
C TRP A 152 -0.07 13.68 0.00
N MET A 153 -1.10 12.92 0.37
CA MET A 153 -1.93 13.21 1.56
C MET A 153 -1.08 13.27 2.83
N TRP A 154 -0.11 12.37 2.98
CA TRP A 154 0.79 12.38 4.13
C TRP A 154 1.78 13.54 4.09
N VAL A 155 2.31 13.89 2.92
CA VAL A 155 3.14 15.11 2.75
C VAL A 155 2.36 16.35 3.18
N GLN A 156 1.08 16.49 2.80
CA GLN A 156 0.23 17.60 3.23
C GLN A 156 0.06 17.65 4.76
N VAL A 157 -0.18 16.51 5.41
CA VAL A 157 -0.26 16.43 6.88
C VAL A 157 1.05 16.85 7.54
N ILE A 158 2.19 16.41 7.00
CA ILE A 158 3.51 16.79 7.52
C ILE A 158 3.76 18.29 7.32
N GLN A 159 3.40 18.87 6.18
CA GLN A 159 3.48 20.31 5.98
C GLN A 159 2.64 21.10 6.99
N GLU A 160 1.45 20.60 7.35
CA GLU A 160 0.63 21.18 8.43
C GLU A 160 1.25 21.01 9.83
N VAL A 161 1.97 19.91 10.08
CA VAL A 161 2.78 19.74 11.31
C VAL A 161 3.87 20.80 11.35
N LEU A 162 4.62 20.96 10.25
CA LEU A 162 5.73 21.90 10.15
C LEU A 162 5.26 23.34 10.38
N LYS A 163 4.06 23.74 9.92
CA LYS A 163 3.50 25.07 10.22
C LYS A 163 3.29 25.36 11.71
N LYS A 164 3.26 24.34 12.56
CA LYS A 164 3.05 24.45 14.02
C LYS A 164 4.33 24.34 14.84
N VAL A 165 5.47 24.14 14.18
CA VAL A 165 6.79 24.01 14.78
C VAL A 165 7.45 25.40 14.87
N ASP A 166 8.26 25.64 15.90
CA ASP A 166 8.91 26.93 16.13
C ASP A 166 10.07 27.17 15.14
N THR A 167 10.46 28.43 14.96
CA THR A 167 11.54 28.81 14.02
C THR A 167 12.88 28.14 14.34
N ASP A 168 13.22 27.95 15.62
CA ASP A 168 14.46 27.28 16.03
C ASP A 168 14.47 25.80 15.63
N GLN A 169 13.33 25.13 15.75
CA GLN A 169 13.15 23.75 15.33
C GLN A 169 13.23 23.61 13.81
N HIS A 170 12.71 24.59 13.05
CA HIS A 170 12.89 24.65 11.60
C HIS A 170 14.36 24.78 11.18
N ALA A 171 15.11 25.67 11.82
CA ALA A 171 16.54 25.84 11.53
C ALA A 171 17.33 24.54 11.82
N LEU A 172 16.98 23.84 12.90
CA LEU A 172 17.56 22.53 13.21
C LEU A 172 17.19 21.47 12.16
N MET A 173 15.95 21.45 11.67
CA MET A 173 15.54 20.54 10.60
C MET A 173 16.33 20.81 9.30
N GLU A 174 16.59 22.07 8.95
CA GLU A 174 17.43 22.42 7.80
C GLU A 174 18.87 21.91 7.96
N GLU A 175 19.47 22.04 9.15
CA GLU A 175 20.79 21.48 9.46
C GLU A 175 20.79 19.95 9.33
N VAL A 176 19.79 19.29 9.91
CA VAL A 176 19.61 17.83 9.80
C VAL A 176 19.51 17.44 8.33
N MET A 177 18.69 18.11 7.53
CA MET A 177 18.56 17.85 6.09
C MET A 177 19.86 18.11 5.32
N SER A 178 20.67 19.10 5.71
CA SER A 178 21.99 19.32 5.13
C SER A 178 22.91 18.11 5.35
N THR A 179 22.94 17.55 6.57
CA THR A 179 23.74 16.35 6.84
C THR A 179 23.22 15.13 6.07
N TRP A 180 21.90 15.01 5.92
CA TRP A 180 21.26 13.91 5.22
C TRP A 180 21.53 13.87 3.71
N LYS A 181 21.80 15.01 3.07
CA LYS A 181 22.20 15.08 1.65
C LYS A 181 23.50 14.31 1.36
N GLU A 182 24.35 14.14 2.36
CA GLU A 182 25.67 13.49 2.25
C GLU A 182 25.69 12.05 2.81
N ARG A 183 24.82 11.71 3.77
CA ARG A 183 24.81 10.39 4.42
C ARG A 183 24.59 9.24 3.45
N GLY A 184 25.49 8.26 3.46
CA GLY A 184 25.36 7.05 2.63
C GLY A 184 25.53 7.28 1.12
N ARG A 185 25.90 8.49 0.70
CA ARG A 185 26.23 8.79 -0.71
C ARG A 185 27.56 8.14 -1.07
N GLY A 186 27.66 7.58 -2.28
CA GLY A 186 28.89 6.94 -2.75
C GLY A 186 30.07 7.91 -2.75
N GLY A 187 31.15 7.56 -2.02
CA GLY A 187 32.33 8.41 -1.87
C GLY A 187 32.25 9.44 -0.73
N ALA A 188 31.10 9.58 -0.06
CA ALA A 188 30.96 10.48 1.07
C ALA A 188 31.72 9.99 2.31
N ALA A 189 32.05 10.93 3.19
CA ALA A 189 32.76 10.66 4.44
C ALA A 189 31.87 9.97 5.51
N THR A 190 30.56 9.89 5.30
CA THR A 190 29.59 9.36 6.27
C THR A 190 28.76 8.23 5.67
N ASN A 191 28.69 7.11 6.39
CA ASN A 191 27.78 6.00 6.08
C ASN A 191 26.32 6.43 6.35
N LEU A 192 25.36 5.60 5.94
CA LEU A 192 23.93 5.89 6.15
C LEU A 192 23.57 6.01 7.63
N ASP A 193 24.21 5.20 8.48
CA ASP A 193 24.05 5.22 9.95
C ASP A 193 24.68 6.45 10.63
N GLY A 194 25.24 7.38 9.85
CA GLY A 194 25.91 8.58 10.35
C GLY A 194 27.32 8.33 10.86
N THR A 195 27.83 7.09 10.84
CA THR A 195 29.21 6.82 11.23
C THR A 195 30.20 7.22 10.13
N PRO A 196 31.46 7.55 10.49
CA PRO A 196 32.50 7.81 9.50
C PRO A 196 32.71 6.61 8.57
N SER A 197 32.77 6.87 7.27
CA SER A 197 33.09 5.89 6.25
C SER A 197 34.59 5.62 6.20
N ALA A 198 34.98 4.40 5.82
CA ALA A 198 36.39 4.04 5.67
C ALA A 198 37.10 4.91 4.62
N THR A 199 36.37 5.40 3.61
CA THR A 199 36.85 6.32 2.56
C THR A 199 37.21 7.71 3.10
N ALA A 200 36.71 8.11 4.27
CA ALA A 200 37.02 9.41 4.89
C ALA A 200 38.50 9.54 5.29
N THR A 201 39.20 8.41 5.48
CA THR A 201 40.62 8.38 5.92
C THR A 201 41.63 8.68 4.81
N GLY A 202 41.17 8.76 3.55
CA GLY A 202 42.03 8.94 2.37
C GLY A 202 42.41 10.39 2.02
N GLY A 203 41.95 11.40 2.77
CA GLY A 203 42.24 12.82 2.51
C GLY A 203 41.53 13.42 1.29
N ASP A 204 40.75 12.62 0.56
CA ASP A 204 39.98 13.02 -0.64
C ASP A 204 38.48 13.27 -0.32
N GLY A 205 38.17 13.44 0.97
CA GLY A 205 36.82 13.46 1.55
C GLY A 205 35.94 14.66 1.17
N ASP A 206 36.42 15.53 0.28
CA ASP A 206 35.71 16.71 -0.22
C ASP A 206 35.23 16.54 -1.68
N SER A 207 35.43 15.36 -2.27
CA SER A 207 35.00 15.04 -3.64
C SER A 207 33.51 14.62 -3.71
N ALA A 208 32.63 15.25 -2.92
CA ALA A 208 31.19 15.03 -3.03
C ALA A 208 30.71 15.62 -4.35
N LEU A 209 30.32 14.76 -5.30
CA LEU A 209 29.67 15.21 -6.53
C LEU A 209 28.41 16.01 -6.17
N PRO A 210 28.11 17.09 -6.91
CA PRO A 210 26.89 17.85 -6.68
C PRO A 210 25.66 16.95 -6.83
N LEU A 211 24.58 17.32 -6.15
CA LEU A 211 23.30 16.63 -6.24
C LEU A 211 22.82 16.57 -7.70
N GLY A 212 22.32 15.40 -8.10
CA GLY A 212 21.67 15.23 -9.39
C GLY A 212 20.31 15.94 -9.44
N PRO A 213 19.73 16.06 -10.65
CA PRO A 213 18.39 16.63 -10.79
C PRO A 213 17.36 15.77 -10.07
N GLY A 214 16.38 16.42 -9.42
CA GLY A 214 15.37 15.77 -8.60
C GLY A 214 15.86 15.30 -7.22
N GLU A 215 17.16 15.31 -6.90
CA GLU A 215 17.66 14.88 -5.59
C GLU A 215 17.49 15.99 -4.54
N TRP A 216 16.72 15.71 -3.47
CA TRP A 216 16.53 16.62 -2.32
C TRP A 216 15.99 18.02 -2.68
N GLU A 217 15.16 18.12 -3.72
CA GLU A 217 14.52 19.39 -4.11
C GLU A 217 13.43 19.84 -3.12
N GLU A 218 12.75 18.89 -2.47
CA GLU A 218 11.63 19.15 -1.56
C GLU A 218 11.77 18.36 -0.24
N PRO A 219 12.82 18.61 0.57
CA PRO A 219 13.01 17.90 1.84
C PRO A 219 11.88 18.22 2.84
N LEU A 220 11.48 17.23 3.64
CA LEU A 220 10.39 17.35 4.61
C LEU A 220 10.85 17.73 6.03
N GLY A 221 12.12 18.11 6.20
CA GLY A 221 12.72 18.41 7.51
C GLY A 221 13.08 17.19 8.36
N LEU A 222 12.57 16.00 8.00
CA LEU A 222 12.86 14.71 8.64
C LEU A 222 13.11 13.64 7.57
N PRO A 223 13.96 12.63 7.82
CA PRO A 223 14.19 11.52 6.89
C PRO A 223 12.91 10.70 6.71
N LEU A 224 12.56 10.42 5.45
CA LEU A 224 11.37 9.68 5.05
C LEU A 224 11.74 8.28 4.52
N CYS A 225 11.00 7.27 4.92
CA CYS A 225 11.02 5.94 4.34
C CYS A 225 9.60 5.51 3.95
N VAL A 226 9.44 4.99 2.73
CA VAL A 226 8.19 4.39 2.26
C VAL A 226 8.33 2.88 2.26
N VAL A 227 7.38 2.21 2.91
CA VAL A 227 7.32 0.76 3.06
C VAL A 227 6.09 0.24 2.33
N CYS A 228 6.27 -0.44 1.21
CA CYS A 228 5.19 -1.09 0.47
C CYS A 228 5.04 -2.52 0.98
N GLN A 229 4.01 -2.74 1.78
CA GLN A 229 3.70 -4.01 2.41
C GLN A 229 2.94 -4.94 1.45
N ASN A 230 2.92 -6.22 1.82
CA ASN A 230 2.23 -7.29 1.10
C ASN A 230 2.69 -7.52 -0.33
N ALA A 231 4.01 -7.45 -0.60
CA ALA A 231 4.57 -7.67 -1.94
C ALA A 231 4.19 -9.03 -2.56
N GLN A 232 3.80 -10.04 -1.78
CA GLN A 232 3.23 -11.29 -2.29
C GLN A 232 1.94 -11.08 -3.12
N LYS A 233 1.21 -9.97 -2.94
CA LYS A 233 0.03 -9.61 -3.75
C LYS A 233 0.39 -9.24 -5.20
N MET A 234 1.66 -8.97 -5.51
CA MET A 234 2.09 -8.76 -6.91
C MET A 234 1.81 -9.99 -7.78
N GLU A 235 1.95 -11.20 -7.22
CA GLU A 235 1.61 -12.44 -7.91
C GLU A 235 0.11 -12.54 -8.23
N PHE A 236 -0.74 -12.02 -7.35
CA PHE A 236 -2.18 -11.93 -7.61
C PHE A 236 -2.48 -10.96 -8.75
N LEU A 237 -1.83 -9.80 -8.81
CA LEU A 237 -2.01 -8.84 -9.90
C LEU A 237 -1.59 -9.43 -11.26
N GLU A 238 -0.49 -10.17 -11.30
CA GLU A 238 -0.05 -10.85 -12.53
C GLU A 238 -1.04 -11.92 -12.99
N LYS A 239 -1.49 -12.78 -12.07
CA LYS A 239 -2.35 -13.93 -12.41
C LYS A 239 -3.80 -13.54 -12.69
N ASN A 240 -4.33 -12.58 -11.95
CA ASN A 240 -5.76 -12.28 -11.94
C ASN A 240 -6.10 -10.99 -12.67
N GLN A 241 -5.16 -10.05 -12.77
CA GLN A 241 -5.40 -8.70 -13.31
C GLN A 241 -4.55 -8.40 -14.55
N GLY A 242 -3.80 -9.40 -15.05
CA GLY A 242 -3.07 -9.31 -16.31
C GLY A 242 -1.80 -8.46 -16.26
N TRP A 243 -1.38 -8.00 -15.08
CA TRP A 243 -0.16 -7.21 -14.92
C TRP A 243 1.06 -7.96 -15.43
N LYS A 244 2.00 -7.21 -16.01
CA LYS A 244 3.28 -7.68 -16.56
C LYS A 244 4.43 -6.97 -15.86
N GLU A 245 5.64 -7.48 -16.10
CA GLU A 245 6.87 -6.87 -15.54
C GLU A 245 6.98 -5.36 -15.80
N PRO A 246 6.69 -4.85 -17.02
CA PRO A 246 6.72 -3.42 -17.27
C PRO A 246 5.73 -2.60 -16.42
N ASP A 247 4.62 -3.20 -15.98
CA ASP A 247 3.66 -2.51 -15.11
C ASP A 247 4.26 -2.34 -13.70
N PHE A 248 4.89 -3.39 -13.15
CA PHE A 248 5.59 -3.30 -11.88
C PHE A 248 6.79 -2.33 -11.94
N ASP A 249 7.53 -2.33 -13.05
CA ASP A 249 8.62 -1.38 -13.30
C ASP A 249 8.10 0.06 -13.34
N THR A 250 6.97 0.30 -14.00
CA THR A 250 6.36 1.63 -14.10
C THR A 250 5.94 2.14 -12.72
N VAL A 251 5.27 1.31 -11.89
CA VAL A 251 4.97 1.66 -10.50
C VAL A 251 6.24 2.04 -9.74
N LEU A 252 7.29 1.23 -9.87
CA LEU A 252 8.56 1.47 -9.21
C LEU A 252 9.24 2.77 -9.71
N GLN A 253 9.16 3.08 -11.00
CA GLN A 253 9.70 4.31 -11.58
C GLN A 253 8.98 5.56 -11.05
N TYR A 254 7.64 5.53 -10.94
CA TYR A 254 6.88 6.62 -10.33
C TYR A 254 7.28 6.84 -8.87
N LEU A 255 7.26 5.78 -8.06
CA LEU A 255 7.65 5.87 -6.64
C LEU A 255 9.07 6.41 -6.48
N ARG A 256 10.04 5.85 -7.19
CA ARG A 256 11.44 6.30 -7.11
C ARG A 256 11.59 7.76 -7.51
N THR A 257 10.85 8.23 -8.51
CA THR A 257 10.92 9.62 -8.98
C THR A 257 10.39 10.60 -7.94
N VAL A 258 9.20 10.34 -7.37
CA VAL A 258 8.61 11.25 -6.37
C VAL A 258 9.39 11.22 -5.05
N LEU A 259 9.90 10.05 -4.65
CA LEU A 259 10.67 9.88 -3.41
C LEU A 259 12.07 10.48 -3.50
N LEU A 260 12.67 10.55 -4.70
CA LEU A 260 13.96 11.20 -4.91
C LEU A 260 13.95 12.67 -4.50
N ARG A 261 12.84 13.38 -4.77
CA ARG A 261 12.65 14.80 -4.38
C ARG A 261 12.72 15.02 -2.89
N HIS A 262 12.24 14.05 -2.12
CA HIS A 262 12.23 14.08 -0.66
C HIS A 262 13.49 13.46 -0.02
N GLY A 263 14.42 12.90 -0.82
CA GLY A 263 15.55 12.14 -0.31
C GLY A 263 15.14 10.85 0.43
N ALA A 264 13.96 10.31 0.10
CA ALA A 264 13.37 9.20 0.84
C ALA A 264 13.93 7.84 0.40
N SER A 265 13.88 6.86 1.30
CA SER A 265 14.14 5.45 0.96
C SER A 265 12.85 4.72 0.62
N LEU A 266 12.95 3.64 -0.17
CA LEU A 266 11.84 2.77 -0.54
C LEU A 266 12.19 1.30 -0.24
N ILE A 267 11.25 0.56 0.34
CA ILE A 267 11.42 -0.88 0.56
C ILE A 267 10.09 -1.62 0.40
N TYR A 268 10.16 -2.80 -0.24
CA TYR A 268 9.04 -3.73 -0.28
C TYR A 268 9.20 -4.80 0.77
N THR A 269 8.09 -5.18 1.41
CA THR A 269 8.07 -6.23 2.42
C THR A 269 6.98 -7.24 2.10
N SER A 270 7.33 -8.52 2.27
CA SER A 270 6.39 -9.65 2.19
C SER A 270 6.31 -10.32 3.56
N GLN A 271 5.17 -10.93 3.86
CA GLN A 271 5.02 -11.78 5.05
C GLN A 271 5.78 -13.10 4.90
N ASP A 272 6.06 -13.52 3.67
CA ASP A 272 6.65 -14.83 3.34
C ASP A 272 8.18 -14.81 3.29
N ALA A 273 8.81 -13.63 3.33
CA ALA A 273 10.25 -13.49 3.14
C ALA A 273 10.86 -12.42 4.08
N PRO A 274 12.04 -12.69 4.67
CA PRO A 274 12.77 -11.69 5.42
C PRO A 274 13.23 -10.56 4.48
N SER A 275 13.21 -9.34 5.00
CA SER A 275 13.60 -8.13 4.27
C SER A 275 14.76 -7.41 4.99
N GLN A 276 15.36 -6.42 4.31
CA GLN A 276 16.36 -5.53 4.92
C GLN A 276 15.73 -4.40 5.76
N LEU A 277 14.43 -4.50 6.09
CA LEU A 277 13.70 -3.45 6.81
C LEU A 277 14.36 -3.07 8.14
N PRO A 278 14.74 -4.01 9.03
CA PRO A 278 15.41 -3.64 10.28
C PRO A 278 16.71 -2.87 10.02
N SER A 279 17.57 -3.38 9.14
CA SER A 279 18.85 -2.73 8.81
C SER A 279 18.66 -1.34 8.22
N LEU A 280 17.67 -1.15 7.34
CA LEU A 280 17.38 0.14 6.72
C LEU A 280 16.91 1.15 7.77
N ILE A 281 15.89 0.81 8.56
CA ILE A 281 15.32 1.72 9.56
C ILE A 281 16.31 2.02 10.69
N HIS A 282 17.05 1.01 11.17
CA HIS A 282 18.06 1.21 12.22
C HIS A 282 19.19 2.11 11.74
N SER A 283 19.68 1.90 10.51
CA SER A 283 20.66 2.81 9.91
C SER A 283 20.08 4.21 9.77
N THR A 284 18.84 4.35 9.33
CA THR A 284 18.19 5.66 9.20
C THR A 284 18.09 6.40 10.54
N LEU A 285 17.86 5.68 11.64
CA LEU A 285 17.84 6.24 12.99
C LEU A 285 19.24 6.48 13.59
N GLY A 286 20.31 6.19 12.85
CA GLY A 286 21.69 6.27 13.33
C GLY A 286 22.02 5.23 14.40
N ILE A 287 21.31 4.10 14.41
CA ILE A 287 21.58 2.97 15.30
C ILE A 287 22.61 2.08 14.59
N THR A 288 23.81 2.00 15.16
CA THR A 288 24.92 1.23 14.59
C THR A 288 25.25 0.04 15.47
N SER A 289 25.28 -1.15 14.89
CA SER A 289 25.80 -2.35 15.55
C SER A 289 27.31 -2.22 15.79
N LEU A 290 27.76 -2.55 17.01
CA LEU A 290 29.18 -2.55 17.37
C LEU A 290 29.88 -3.83 16.92
N LEU A 291 29.11 -4.88 16.62
CA LEU A 291 29.60 -6.21 16.30
C LEU A 291 29.49 -6.57 14.81
N LYS A 292 28.41 -6.15 14.15
CA LYS A 292 28.04 -6.61 12.80
C LYS A 292 27.52 -5.45 11.96
N ARG A 293 28.37 -4.92 11.07
CA ARG A 293 27.94 -3.91 10.08
C ARG A 293 27.64 -4.59 8.74
N HIS A 294 26.36 -4.78 8.44
CA HIS A 294 25.94 -5.28 7.13
C HIS A 294 25.60 -4.10 6.23
N PRO A 295 26.35 -3.87 5.15
CA PRO A 295 25.99 -2.82 4.21
C PRO A 295 24.64 -3.16 3.57
N LEU A 296 23.76 -2.16 3.45
CA LEU A 296 22.51 -2.32 2.74
C LEU A 296 22.78 -2.67 1.28
N LYS A 297 22.14 -3.74 0.82
CA LYS A 297 22.18 -4.15 -0.58
C LYS A 297 20.95 -3.59 -1.27
N HIS A 298 21.16 -2.59 -2.12
CA HIS A 298 20.11 -2.08 -3.00
C HIS A 298 19.63 -3.19 -3.95
N ASN A 299 18.36 -3.14 -4.30
CA ASN A 299 17.77 -4.01 -5.30
C ASN A 299 16.61 -3.29 -5.99
N VAL A 300 16.68 -3.20 -7.31
CA VAL A 300 15.61 -2.69 -8.18
C VAL A 300 15.23 -3.70 -9.27
N ILE A 301 15.73 -4.94 -9.16
CA ILE A 301 15.60 -5.97 -10.19
C ILE A 301 14.64 -7.06 -9.72
N ASP A 302 14.85 -7.62 -8.52
CA ASP A 302 13.90 -8.60 -7.99
C ASP A 302 12.65 -7.84 -7.47
N ARG A 303 11.59 -7.84 -8.27
CA ARG A 303 10.38 -7.01 -8.08
C ARG A 303 9.70 -7.15 -6.72
N ASP A 304 9.82 -8.29 -6.04
CA ASP A 304 9.23 -8.57 -4.74
C ASP A 304 10.16 -8.20 -3.55
N LYS A 305 11.41 -7.80 -3.83
CA LYS A 305 12.45 -7.52 -2.83
C LYS A 305 13.11 -6.16 -3.05
N ILE A 306 12.35 -5.18 -3.50
CA ILE A 306 12.86 -3.85 -3.78
C ILE A 306 13.42 -3.20 -2.52
N VAL A 307 14.64 -2.67 -2.63
CA VAL A 307 15.31 -1.87 -1.61
C VAL A 307 16.05 -0.74 -2.31
N VAL A 308 15.61 0.49 -2.07
CA VAL A 308 16.23 1.72 -2.55
C VAL A 308 16.62 2.54 -1.32
N PRO A 309 17.89 2.46 -0.87
CA PRO A 309 18.36 3.28 0.24
C PRO A 309 18.40 4.77 -0.14
N THR A 310 18.31 5.65 0.87
CA THR A 310 18.54 7.09 0.71
C THR A 310 19.90 7.35 0.05
N ASN A 311 19.96 8.35 -0.84
CA ASN A 311 21.15 8.74 -1.61
C ASN A 311 21.74 7.70 -2.58
N TRP A 312 21.03 6.60 -2.87
CA TRP A 312 21.47 5.64 -3.88
C TRP A 312 20.96 5.97 -5.29
N ASP A 313 19.73 6.48 -5.39
CA ASP A 313 19.02 6.61 -6.66
C ASP A 313 19.38 7.87 -7.46
N SER A 314 18.91 7.97 -8.70
CA SER A 314 19.11 9.12 -9.60
C SER A 314 18.23 8.95 -10.85
N TRP A 315 17.85 10.03 -11.54
CA TRP A 315 17.06 9.93 -12.78
C TRP A 315 17.66 8.98 -13.83
N GLY A 316 19.00 8.96 -13.96
CA GLY A 316 19.67 8.02 -14.88
C GLY A 316 19.38 6.55 -14.55
N LYS A 317 19.35 6.18 -13.27
CA LYS A 317 19.01 4.82 -12.82
C LYS A 317 17.53 4.51 -12.93
N ILE A 318 16.66 5.52 -12.85
CA ILE A 318 15.21 5.34 -12.96
C ILE A 318 14.81 5.08 -14.41
N ARG A 319 15.33 5.88 -15.35
CA ARG A 319 15.01 5.80 -16.78
C ARG A 319 15.41 4.47 -17.43
N VAL A 320 16.46 3.82 -16.94
CA VAL A 320 16.95 2.55 -17.52
C VAL A 320 16.15 1.31 -17.10
N LEU A 321 15.24 1.42 -16.11
CA LEU A 321 14.48 0.28 -15.63
C LEU A 321 13.43 -0.19 -16.66
N GLY A 322 12.72 0.74 -17.31
CA GLY A 322 11.67 0.38 -18.26
C GLY A 322 11.29 1.51 -19.23
N GLY A 323 10.99 1.10 -20.47
CA GLY A 323 10.23 1.87 -21.46
C GLY A 323 10.71 3.30 -21.77
N SER A 324 9.76 4.13 -22.18
CA SER A 324 9.93 5.58 -22.38
C SER A 324 9.38 6.36 -21.18
N PHE A 325 9.94 6.12 -19.99
CA PHE A 325 9.54 6.84 -18.78
C PHE A 325 10.25 8.19 -18.65
N ASP A 326 9.47 9.27 -18.54
CA ASP A 326 10.00 10.62 -18.36
C ASP A 326 10.02 11.02 -16.87
N ALA A 327 11.15 10.73 -16.22
CA ALA A 327 11.35 11.07 -14.81
C ALA A 327 11.32 12.57 -14.54
N GLU A 328 11.71 13.41 -15.52
CA GLU A 328 11.70 14.86 -15.35
C GLU A 328 10.26 15.38 -15.36
N GLN A 329 9.45 14.91 -16.30
CA GLN A 329 8.03 15.27 -16.36
C GLN A 329 7.28 14.85 -15.08
N VAL A 330 7.48 13.61 -14.64
CA VAL A 330 6.85 13.11 -13.39
C VAL A 330 7.33 13.89 -12.18
N SER A 331 8.63 14.19 -12.10
CA SER A 331 9.19 15.01 -11.03
C SER A 331 8.52 16.38 -10.99
N ASN A 332 8.49 17.11 -12.11
CA ASN A 332 7.92 18.47 -12.18
C ASN A 332 6.43 18.47 -11.81
N SER A 333 5.65 17.56 -12.39
CA SER A 333 4.22 17.40 -12.08
C SER A 333 3.97 17.08 -10.59
N TRP A 334 4.86 16.36 -9.92
CA TRP A 334 4.75 16.09 -8.49
C TRP A 334 4.93 17.34 -7.62
N SER A 335 5.79 18.28 -8.01
CA SER A 335 5.91 19.55 -7.28
C SER A 335 4.70 20.45 -7.47
N GLU A 336 4.09 20.43 -8.66
CA GLU A 336 2.79 21.06 -8.88
C GLU A 336 1.73 20.45 -7.96
N ASP A 337 1.67 19.12 -7.86
CA ASP A 337 0.77 18.39 -6.96
C ASP A 337 0.97 18.79 -5.49
N ILE A 338 2.21 18.83 -4.99
CA ILE A 338 2.49 19.20 -3.60
C ILE A 338 2.13 20.67 -3.32
N SER A 339 2.36 21.56 -4.29
CA SER A 339 2.04 22.98 -4.14
C SER A 339 0.53 23.27 -4.17
N THR A 340 -0.26 22.32 -4.67
CA THR A 340 -1.71 22.45 -4.81
C THR A 340 -2.39 22.25 -3.45
N PRO A 341 -3.19 23.22 -2.96
CA PRO A 341 -3.92 23.08 -1.70
C PRO A 341 -4.80 21.84 -1.68
N SER A 342 -4.86 21.14 -0.54
CA SER A 342 -5.60 19.88 -0.43
C SER A 342 -7.08 19.99 -0.77
N GLU A 343 -7.71 21.13 -0.46
CA GLU A 343 -9.12 21.42 -0.78
C GLU A 343 -9.39 21.57 -2.28
N SER A 344 -8.35 21.88 -3.07
CA SER A 344 -8.46 22.08 -4.51
C SER A 344 -8.20 20.81 -5.33
N MET A 345 -7.58 19.80 -4.72
CA MET A 345 -7.50 18.48 -5.34
C MET A 345 -8.85 17.79 -5.27
N ARG A 346 -9.35 17.42 -6.45
CA ARG A 346 -10.53 16.57 -6.59
C ARG A 346 -10.05 15.16 -6.92
N PHE A 347 -10.36 14.22 -6.04
CA PHE A 347 -10.19 12.80 -6.33
C PHE A 347 -11.55 12.22 -6.72
N ASN A 348 -11.57 11.41 -7.78
CA ASN A 348 -12.78 10.74 -8.25
C ASN A 348 -13.08 9.51 -7.38
N ASP A 349 -13.41 9.74 -6.11
CA ASP A 349 -13.73 8.66 -5.17
C ASP A 349 -15.17 8.13 -5.31
N ASN A 350 -16.05 8.85 -6.03
CA ASN A 350 -17.45 8.48 -6.24
C ASN A 350 -17.81 8.42 -7.74
N LYS A 351 -18.18 7.23 -8.23
CA LYS A 351 -18.73 7.01 -9.58
C LYS A 351 -20.06 7.72 -9.84
N ASP A 352 -20.78 8.14 -8.79
CA ASP A 352 -22.09 8.80 -8.87
C ASP A 352 -22.01 10.33 -9.06
N GLN A 353 -20.80 10.89 -9.05
CA GLN A 353 -20.49 12.31 -9.30
C GLN A 353 -19.41 12.45 -10.39
N ALA A 354 -19.37 11.52 -11.34
CA ALA A 354 -18.80 11.84 -12.63
C ALA A 354 -19.75 12.84 -13.31
N ASP A 355 -19.68 14.11 -12.88
CA ASP A 355 -20.01 15.20 -13.79
C ASP A 355 -19.27 14.90 -15.10
N GLU A 356 -19.90 15.14 -16.25
CA GLU A 356 -19.23 15.09 -17.55
C GLU A 356 -18.05 16.07 -17.52
N ILE A 357 -16.90 15.61 -17.02
CA ILE A 357 -15.65 16.34 -17.11
C ILE A 357 -15.30 16.30 -18.59
N ASP A 358 -15.23 17.47 -19.21
CA ASP A 358 -14.79 17.60 -20.59
C ASP A 358 -13.49 16.81 -20.78
N GLU A 359 -13.42 15.93 -21.79
CA GLU A 359 -12.23 15.10 -22.06
C GLU A 359 -10.95 15.95 -22.13
N ALA A 360 -11.07 17.19 -22.61
CA ALA A 360 -9.99 18.17 -22.65
C ALA A 360 -9.50 18.60 -21.25
N GLU A 361 -10.40 18.76 -20.27
CA GLU A 361 -10.04 19.09 -18.89
C GLU A 361 -9.33 17.93 -18.18
N GLU A 362 -9.76 16.69 -18.43
CA GLU A 362 -9.13 15.49 -17.88
C GLU A 362 -7.73 15.27 -18.48
N GLU A 363 -7.57 15.44 -19.79
CA GLU A 363 -6.25 15.42 -20.43
C GLU A 363 -5.32 16.49 -19.88
N GLU A 364 -5.82 17.70 -19.63
CA GLU A 364 -5.03 18.78 -19.05
C GLU A 364 -4.61 18.47 -17.61
N ARG A 365 -5.51 17.86 -16.81
CA ARG A 365 -5.18 17.39 -15.45
C ARG A 365 -4.08 16.33 -15.48
N GLN A 366 -4.17 15.33 -16.35
CA GLN A 366 -3.15 14.28 -16.49
C GLN A 366 -1.81 14.81 -17.02
N ARG A 367 -1.81 15.93 -17.75
CA ARG A 367 -0.58 16.61 -18.17
C ARG A 367 0.11 17.35 -17.02
N LYS A 368 -0.65 17.95 -16.11
CA LYS A 368 -0.13 18.76 -15.00
C LYS A 368 0.20 17.94 -13.75
N SER A 369 -0.68 17.00 -13.38
CA SER A 369 -0.58 16.22 -12.16
C SER A 369 0.09 14.87 -12.37
N ALA A 370 1.08 14.55 -11.53
CA ALA A 370 1.71 13.23 -11.51
C ALA A 370 0.75 12.20 -10.92
N ILE A 371 -0.04 12.60 -9.91
CA ILE A 371 -1.08 11.77 -9.31
C ILE A 371 -2.14 11.40 -10.35
N ALA A 372 -2.71 12.38 -11.05
CA ALA A 372 -3.76 12.13 -12.05
C ALA A 372 -3.23 11.24 -13.19
N ARG A 373 -1.99 11.48 -13.65
CA ARG A 373 -1.35 10.62 -14.66
C ARG A 373 -1.18 9.19 -14.17
N TYR A 374 -0.72 9.04 -12.93
CA TYR A 374 -0.51 7.73 -12.33
C TYR A 374 -1.81 6.98 -12.11
N GLU A 375 -2.85 7.61 -11.56
CA GLU A 375 -4.17 7.00 -11.35
C GLU A 375 -4.90 6.70 -12.67
N GLY A 376 -4.71 7.54 -13.70
CA GLY A 376 -5.25 7.31 -15.04
C GLY A 376 -4.67 6.06 -15.71
N TRP A 377 -3.38 5.78 -15.47
CA TRP A 377 -2.69 4.59 -15.96
C TRP A 377 -2.89 3.36 -15.05
N CYS A 378 -2.58 3.49 -13.76
CA CYS A 378 -2.74 2.44 -12.75
C CYS A 378 -4.13 2.51 -12.13
N ARG A 379 -5.11 1.88 -12.79
CA ARG A 379 -6.50 1.84 -12.32
C ARG A 379 -6.72 0.83 -11.19
N ASP A 380 -7.83 0.97 -10.47
CA ASP A 380 -8.19 0.06 -9.37
C ASP A 380 -8.31 -1.40 -9.87
N PRO A 381 -7.46 -2.33 -9.36
CA PRO A 381 -7.54 -3.74 -9.71
C PRO A 381 -8.87 -4.41 -9.35
N ASN A 382 -9.64 -3.83 -8.43
CA ASN A 382 -10.93 -4.37 -7.98
C ASN A 382 -12.14 -3.74 -8.69
N SER A 383 -11.92 -2.83 -9.64
CA SER A 383 -12.99 -2.13 -10.36
C SER A 383 -13.85 -3.03 -11.27
N GLY A 384 -13.51 -4.32 -11.38
CA GLY A 384 -14.30 -5.36 -12.06
C GLY A 384 -13.93 -5.53 -13.54
N GLY A 385 -14.56 -6.50 -14.21
CA GLY A 385 -14.25 -6.89 -15.60
C GLY A 385 -14.41 -5.78 -16.64
N LEU A 386 -15.04 -4.65 -16.30
CA LEU A 386 -15.15 -3.49 -17.19
C LEU A 386 -13.78 -2.84 -17.45
N ALA A 387 -12.89 -2.77 -16.46
CA ALA A 387 -11.55 -2.22 -16.61
C ALA A 387 -10.62 -3.13 -17.44
N VAL A 388 -10.81 -4.44 -17.35
CA VAL A 388 -10.11 -5.43 -18.20
C VAL A 388 -10.56 -5.30 -19.65
N VAL A 389 -11.86 -5.06 -19.88
CA VAL A 389 -12.43 -4.78 -21.20
C VAL A 389 -11.90 -3.44 -21.73
N GLU A 390 -11.81 -2.39 -20.91
CA GLU A 390 -11.29 -1.07 -21.31
C GLU A 390 -9.79 -1.10 -21.65
N ASN A 391 -8.96 -1.78 -20.85
CA ASN A 391 -7.53 -1.99 -21.16
C ASN A 391 -7.33 -2.82 -22.45
N ALA A 392 -8.21 -3.79 -22.72
CA ALA A 392 -8.21 -4.54 -23.98
C ALA A 392 -8.77 -3.71 -25.17
N MET A 393 -9.53 -2.65 -24.89
CA MET A 393 -10.22 -1.79 -25.87
C MET A 393 -9.47 -0.50 -26.25
N HIS A 394 -8.27 -0.25 -25.70
CA HIS A 394 -7.37 0.77 -26.26
C HIS A 394 -6.96 0.49 -27.73
N GLY A 395 -7.36 -0.65 -28.31
CA GLY A 395 -7.51 -0.84 -29.75
C GLY A 395 -8.95 -0.61 -30.22
N GLU A 396 -9.26 0.63 -30.60
CA GLU A 396 -10.40 1.07 -31.43
C GLU A 396 -11.66 0.16 -31.45
N LYS A 397 -12.56 0.34 -30.48
CA LYS A 397 -14.04 0.43 -30.66
C LYS A 397 -14.78 0.34 -29.34
N TRP A 398 -15.40 1.45 -28.98
CA TRP A 398 -16.39 1.58 -27.93
C TRP A 398 -17.61 0.68 -28.21
N ILE A 399 -18.00 -0.16 -27.24
CA ILE A 399 -19.17 -1.06 -27.31
C ILE A 399 -20.31 -0.62 -26.38
N THR A 400 -20.17 0.50 -25.66
CA THR A 400 -21.32 1.01 -24.92
C THR A 400 -22.27 1.71 -25.90
N VAL A 401 -23.52 1.29 -25.87
CA VAL A 401 -24.58 1.96 -26.62
C VAL A 401 -25.05 3.10 -25.73
N GLU A 402 -24.82 4.33 -26.16
CA GLU A 402 -25.43 5.51 -25.56
C GLU A 402 -26.94 5.30 -25.51
N SER A 403 -27.51 5.25 -24.32
CA SER A 403 -28.97 5.21 -24.17
C SER A 403 -29.49 6.61 -24.41
N ASP A 404 -30.34 6.80 -25.44
CA ASP A 404 -31.08 8.03 -25.66
C ASP A 404 -31.74 8.52 -24.35
N ASP A 405 -31.73 9.83 -24.11
CA ASP A 405 -32.46 10.43 -22.99
C ASP A 405 -33.92 9.98 -22.99
N THR A 406 -34.40 9.62 -21.80
CA THR A 406 -35.74 9.03 -21.64
C THR A 406 -36.84 9.98 -22.08
N GLN A 407 -36.67 11.28 -21.86
CA GLN A 407 -37.67 12.28 -22.21
C GLN A 407 -37.70 12.53 -23.71
N ASP A 408 -36.53 12.59 -24.35
CA ASP A 408 -36.40 12.70 -25.80
C ASP A 408 -36.98 11.48 -26.53
N PHE A 409 -36.72 10.27 -26.00
CA PHE A 409 -37.31 9.05 -26.52
C PHE A 409 -38.83 9.06 -26.42
N LEU A 410 -39.38 9.43 -25.25
CA LEU A 410 -40.82 9.51 -25.05
C LEU A 410 -41.48 10.57 -25.94
N GLU A 411 -40.82 11.71 -26.16
CA GLU A 411 -41.32 12.75 -27.07
C GLU A 411 -41.35 12.25 -28.53
N LYS A 412 -40.30 11.55 -28.97
CA LYS A 412 -40.27 10.90 -30.29
C LYS A 412 -41.42 9.89 -30.43
N GLN A 413 -41.65 9.05 -29.41
CA GLN A 413 -42.73 8.06 -29.42
C GLN A 413 -44.12 8.72 -29.39
N LEU A 414 -44.30 9.79 -28.62
CA LEU A 414 -45.56 10.54 -28.55
C LEU A 414 -45.95 11.11 -29.91
N LYS A 415 -44.99 11.69 -30.65
CA LYS A 415 -45.22 12.18 -32.03
C LYS A 415 -45.66 11.08 -32.98
N ILE A 416 -45.08 9.88 -32.85
CA ILE A 416 -45.48 8.71 -33.65
C ILE A 416 -46.92 8.31 -33.28
N LEU A 417 -47.26 8.30 -32.00
CA LEU A 417 -48.57 7.92 -31.48
C LEU A 417 -49.66 8.92 -31.90
N GLU A 418 -49.37 10.22 -31.87
CA GLU A 418 -50.25 11.28 -32.38
C GLU A 418 -50.46 11.16 -33.89
N ALA A 419 -49.41 10.86 -34.66
CA ALA A 419 -49.52 10.62 -36.10
C ALA A 419 -50.37 9.38 -36.41
N PHE A 420 -50.29 8.32 -35.59
CA PHE A 420 -51.15 7.14 -35.70
C PHE A 420 -52.61 7.45 -35.32
N LYS A 421 -52.82 8.25 -34.27
CA LYS A 421 -54.15 8.69 -33.84
C LYS A 421 -54.82 9.56 -34.91
N ALA A 422 -54.08 10.47 -35.55
CA ALA A 422 -54.58 11.31 -36.63
C ALA A 422 -54.92 10.52 -37.91
N LYS A 423 -54.28 9.35 -38.11
CA LYS A 423 -54.55 8.46 -39.26
C LYS A 423 -55.69 7.48 -39.00
N GLN A 424 -56.18 7.33 -37.77
CA GLN A 424 -57.38 6.55 -37.50
C GLN A 424 -58.64 7.42 -37.63
N PRO A 425 -59.59 7.08 -38.52
CA PRO A 425 -60.87 7.76 -38.55
C PRO A 425 -61.65 7.48 -37.26
N GLU A 426 -62.09 8.55 -36.60
CA GLU A 426 -62.99 8.55 -35.45
C GLU A 426 -64.15 7.55 -35.64
N LYS A 427 -64.08 6.40 -34.98
CA LYS A 427 -65.28 5.64 -34.62
C LYS A 427 -65.66 6.02 -33.21
N GLY A 428 -66.64 6.92 -33.14
CA GLY A 428 -67.22 7.39 -31.90
C GLY A 428 -67.96 6.31 -31.11
N THR A 429 -68.02 6.63 -29.82
CA THR A 429 -69.04 6.30 -28.80
C THR A 429 -69.05 4.91 -28.15
N ASP A 430 -68.55 4.96 -26.91
CA ASP A 430 -69.23 4.57 -25.66
C ASP A 430 -69.06 3.16 -25.07
N ASN A 431 -68.45 3.19 -23.88
CA ASN A 431 -68.60 2.30 -22.73
C ASN A 431 -68.42 0.79 -22.96
N ALA A 432 -67.18 0.34 -22.77
CA ALA A 432 -66.91 -0.97 -22.19
C ALA A 432 -65.65 -0.91 -21.31
N ILE A 433 -65.82 -0.48 -20.06
CA ILE A 433 -64.94 -0.93 -18.96
C ILE A 433 -65.28 -2.40 -18.74
N ALA A 434 -64.65 -3.31 -19.49
CA ALA A 434 -64.62 -4.73 -19.19
C ALA A 434 -63.53 -5.43 -20.03
N ARG A 435 -62.45 -5.80 -19.34
CA ARG A 435 -61.55 -6.95 -19.62
C ARG A 435 -61.46 -7.41 -21.07
N SER A 436 -60.37 -7.01 -21.74
CA SER A 436 -59.83 -7.76 -22.87
C SER A 436 -58.30 -7.70 -22.87
N THR A 437 -57.66 -8.42 -21.95
CA THR A 437 -56.34 -9.02 -22.22
C THR A 437 -56.58 -10.18 -23.20
N ARG A 438 -56.93 -9.83 -24.44
CA ARG A 438 -56.76 -10.72 -25.57
C ARG A 438 -55.32 -10.60 -26.00
N HIS A 439 -54.60 -11.69 -25.78
CA HIS A 439 -53.38 -12.10 -26.45
C HIS A 439 -53.34 -11.52 -27.88
N ILE A 440 -52.52 -10.49 -28.11
CA ILE A 440 -52.14 -10.07 -29.46
C ILE A 440 -51.00 -10.99 -29.84
N ASP A 441 -51.37 -12.05 -30.55
CA ASP A 441 -50.48 -12.97 -31.23
C ASP A 441 -49.80 -12.25 -32.40
N TYR A 442 -48.52 -11.90 -32.24
CA TYR A 442 -47.64 -11.55 -33.35
C TYR A 442 -47.16 -12.85 -33.99
N GLY A 443 -48.08 -13.55 -34.67
CA GLY A 443 -47.76 -14.63 -35.59
C GLY A 443 -47.16 -14.06 -36.88
N GLY A 444 -45.90 -13.66 -36.82
CA GLY A 444 -45.12 -13.17 -37.96
C GLY A 444 -43.63 -13.12 -37.63
N ASP A 445 -42.92 -14.16 -38.07
CA ASP A 445 -41.45 -14.29 -38.14
C ASP A 445 -40.62 -14.46 -36.84
N GLU A 446 -41.10 -15.26 -35.89
CA GLU A 446 -40.26 -15.85 -34.82
C GLU A 446 -39.44 -17.08 -35.28
N LYS A 447 -39.23 -17.28 -36.58
CA LYS A 447 -38.46 -18.41 -37.11
C LYS A 447 -36.98 -18.14 -37.38
N SER A 448 -36.42 -16.99 -37.01
CA SER A 448 -35.08 -16.62 -37.51
C SER A 448 -34.06 -16.10 -36.48
N ILE A 449 -34.29 -16.22 -35.17
CA ILE A 449 -33.24 -15.86 -34.17
C ILE A 449 -32.51 -17.12 -33.66
N SER A 450 -33.20 -18.25 -33.54
CA SER A 450 -32.58 -19.52 -33.12
C SER A 450 -31.76 -20.21 -34.22
N GLU A 451 -31.97 -19.89 -35.50
CA GLU A 451 -31.20 -20.48 -36.62
C GLU A 451 -29.88 -19.76 -36.92
N HIS A 452 -29.64 -18.56 -36.35
CA HIS A 452 -28.42 -17.76 -36.59
C HIS A 452 -27.40 -17.81 -35.45
N ILE A 453 -27.73 -18.47 -34.34
CA ILE A 453 -26.83 -18.68 -33.21
C ILE A 453 -26.40 -20.14 -33.25
N GLY A 454 -25.12 -20.40 -33.53
CA GLY A 454 -24.56 -21.75 -33.48
C GLY A 454 -24.69 -22.36 -32.07
N PRO A 455 -24.63 -23.70 -31.94
CA PRO A 455 -24.84 -24.37 -30.66
C PRO A 455 -23.87 -23.85 -29.60
N VAL A 456 -24.43 -23.41 -28.46
CA VAL A 456 -23.65 -22.88 -27.34
C VAL A 456 -23.05 -24.05 -26.58
N GLN A 457 -21.75 -24.29 -26.79
CA GLN A 457 -21.01 -25.37 -26.15
C GLN A 457 -20.22 -24.85 -24.95
N PHE A 458 -20.42 -25.46 -23.78
CA PHE A 458 -19.65 -25.18 -22.57
C PHE A 458 -18.60 -26.28 -22.38
N ASN A 459 -17.36 -25.89 -22.07
CA ASN A 459 -16.31 -26.84 -21.70
C ASN A 459 -16.34 -27.04 -20.17
N MET A 460 -16.87 -28.17 -19.71
CA MET A 460 -16.82 -28.57 -18.31
C MET A 460 -15.81 -29.70 -18.16
N GLY A 461 -14.60 -29.37 -17.69
CA GLY A 461 -13.59 -30.37 -17.34
C GLY A 461 -13.01 -31.16 -18.52
N GLY A 462 -12.92 -30.56 -19.71
CA GLY A 462 -12.37 -31.18 -20.91
C GLY A 462 -13.41 -31.87 -21.81
N ILE A 463 -14.68 -31.83 -21.42
CA ILE A 463 -15.81 -32.37 -22.19
C ILE A 463 -16.63 -31.19 -22.73
N GLN A 464 -16.86 -31.18 -24.04
CA GLN A 464 -17.75 -30.21 -24.69
C GLN A 464 -19.19 -30.66 -24.47
N VAL A 465 -19.98 -29.84 -23.77
CA VAL A 465 -21.38 -30.11 -23.45
C VAL A 465 -22.26 -29.09 -24.16
N ASP A 466 -23.24 -29.58 -24.92
CA ASP A 466 -24.23 -28.77 -25.62
C ASP A 466 -25.35 -28.36 -24.65
N ALA A 467 -25.62 -27.05 -24.56
CA ALA A 467 -26.60 -26.50 -23.64
C ALA A 467 -28.03 -26.96 -23.95
N ASP A 468 -28.32 -27.16 -25.23
CA ASP A 468 -29.66 -27.55 -25.68
C ASP A 468 -29.98 -29.00 -25.30
N ASP A 469 -29.00 -29.91 -25.34
CA ASP A 469 -29.17 -31.31 -24.90
C ASP A 469 -29.42 -31.39 -23.37
N MET A 470 -28.78 -30.53 -22.58
CA MET A 470 -29.04 -30.45 -21.13
C MET A 470 -30.45 -29.92 -20.82
N LEU A 471 -30.91 -28.89 -21.55
CA LEU A 471 -32.25 -28.33 -21.39
C LEU A 471 -33.34 -29.33 -21.80
N GLN A 472 -33.11 -30.08 -22.88
CA GLN A 472 -33.99 -31.16 -23.32
C GLN A 472 -34.12 -32.23 -22.24
N ARG A 473 -33.00 -32.70 -21.68
CA ARG A 473 -33.00 -33.70 -20.58
C ARG A 473 -33.69 -33.19 -19.31
N LEU A 474 -33.56 -31.91 -18.99
CA LEU A 474 -34.25 -31.28 -17.86
C LEU A 474 -35.77 -31.21 -18.06
N LYS A 475 -36.21 -30.90 -19.28
CA LYS A 475 -37.63 -30.93 -19.65
C LYS A 475 -38.19 -32.34 -19.60
N ASP A 476 -37.48 -33.32 -20.15
CA ASP A 476 -37.89 -34.73 -20.13
C ASP A 476 -37.99 -35.25 -18.69
N ARG A 477 -37.05 -34.85 -17.83
CA ARG A 477 -37.08 -35.21 -16.41
C ARG A 477 -38.28 -34.60 -15.68
N ASN A 478 -38.60 -33.32 -15.92
CA ASN A 478 -39.76 -32.67 -15.30
C ASN A 478 -41.10 -33.19 -15.83
N ALA A 479 -41.16 -33.67 -17.08
CA ALA A 479 -42.36 -34.29 -17.64
C ALA A 479 -42.73 -35.61 -16.94
N TYR A 480 -41.73 -36.32 -16.39
CA TYR A 480 -41.95 -37.54 -15.60
C TYR A 480 -42.37 -37.27 -14.15
N THR A 481 -42.22 -36.05 -13.62
CA THR A 481 -42.61 -35.72 -12.23
C THR A 481 -44.04 -35.24 -12.08
N SER A 482 -44.76 -35.00 -13.17
CA SER A 482 -46.16 -34.54 -13.17
C SER A 482 -47.12 -35.63 -13.66
N SER A 483 -47.42 -36.60 -12.79
CA SER A 483 -48.60 -37.47 -12.90
C SER A 483 -49.28 -37.54 -11.52
N PRO A 484 -50.61 -37.39 -11.40
CA PRO A 484 -51.26 -37.10 -10.11
C PRO A 484 -51.78 -38.35 -9.36
N SER A 485 -51.74 -38.21 -8.03
CA SER A 485 -52.54 -38.84 -6.94
C SER A 485 -52.46 -40.36 -6.68
N ASN A 486 -51.89 -40.71 -5.53
CA ASN A 486 -52.70 -41.22 -4.41
C ASN A 486 -52.00 -40.92 -3.07
N ASP A 487 -52.74 -40.27 -2.18
CA ASP A 487 -52.34 -39.83 -0.83
C ASP A 487 -52.15 -41.01 0.12
N GLU A 488 -51.09 -40.95 0.93
CA GLU A 488 -51.09 -41.47 2.31
C GLU A 488 -50.08 -40.64 3.13
N GLU A 489 -50.60 -39.95 4.15
CA GLU A 489 -49.89 -39.14 5.13
C GLU A 489 -49.05 -40.02 6.07
N GLU A 490 -47.81 -39.66 6.39
CA GLU A 490 -47.22 -39.93 7.71
C GLU A 490 -45.93 -39.10 7.98
N THR A 491 -46.09 -38.11 8.87
CA THR A 491 -45.22 -37.66 9.98
C THR A 491 -43.72 -37.34 9.82
N GLU A 492 -43.35 -36.16 10.35
CA GLU A 492 -41.99 -35.64 10.59
C GLU A 492 -41.15 -36.45 11.58
N ALA A 493 -39.86 -36.68 11.27
CA ALA A 493 -38.64 -36.40 12.08
C ALA A 493 -37.37 -37.02 11.42
N PRO A 494 -36.13 -36.79 11.93
CA PRO A 494 -35.15 -35.82 11.45
C PRO A 494 -33.98 -36.41 10.65
N ALA A 495 -33.15 -35.52 10.09
CA ALA A 495 -32.00 -35.79 9.22
C ALA A 495 -31.07 -36.93 9.70
N ALA A 496 -30.94 -37.97 8.87
CA ALA A 496 -29.91 -39.00 8.97
C ALA A 496 -28.86 -38.84 7.86
N ASN A 497 -27.60 -38.80 8.27
CA ASN A 497 -26.41 -38.75 7.43
C ASN A 497 -26.40 -39.84 6.34
N ILE A 498 -26.35 -39.44 5.07
CA ILE A 498 -25.98 -40.35 3.97
C ILE A 498 -24.45 -40.32 3.85
N ALA A 499 -23.81 -41.23 4.57
CA ALA A 499 -22.49 -41.73 4.20
C ALA A 499 -22.69 -42.65 2.98
N LYS A 500 -22.21 -42.24 1.80
CA LYS A 500 -22.04 -43.15 0.67
C LYS A 500 -20.75 -43.92 0.89
N ASP A 501 -20.86 -45.23 1.07
CA ASP A 501 -19.74 -46.17 1.03
C ASP A 501 -18.97 -46.00 -0.29
N PHE A 502 -17.72 -45.55 -0.18
CA PHE A 502 -16.77 -45.59 -1.28
C PHE A 502 -16.03 -46.93 -1.24
N ASP A 503 -16.03 -47.62 -2.38
CA ASP A 503 -15.47 -48.94 -2.58
C ASP A 503 -13.92 -48.88 -2.48
N ASN A 504 -13.40 -49.18 -1.28
CA ASN A 504 -12.01 -48.98 -0.88
C ASN A 504 -11.00 -49.78 -1.75
N ASP A 505 -11.46 -50.88 -2.35
CA ASP A 505 -10.65 -51.74 -3.23
C ASP A 505 -10.33 -51.09 -4.59
N GLN A 506 -11.19 -50.19 -5.07
CA GLN A 506 -10.94 -49.45 -6.31
C GLN A 506 -9.90 -48.33 -6.11
N LEU A 507 -9.85 -47.74 -4.91
CA LEU A 507 -8.84 -46.75 -4.56
C LEU A 507 -7.47 -47.41 -4.36
N GLN A 508 -7.40 -48.59 -3.73
CA GLN A 508 -6.13 -49.32 -3.57
C GLN A 508 -5.52 -49.74 -4.91
N SER A 509 -6.33 -50.23 -5.84
CA SER A 509 -5.85 -50.60 -7.19
C SER A 509 -5.35 -49.39 -7.98
N PHE A 510 -5.99 -48.23 -7.82
CA PHE A 510 -5.55 -46.97 -8.40
C PHE A 510 -4.17 -46.50 -7.86
N PHE A 511 -3.98 -46.50 -6.54
CA PHE A 511 -2.70 -46.09 -5.93
C PHE A 511 -1.56 -47.08 -6.20
N THR A 512 -1.87 -48.38 -6.30
CA THR A 512 -0.87 -49.41 -6.64
C THR A 512 -0.39 -49.27 -8.09
N GLY A 513 -1.29 -48.90 -9.02
CA GLY A 513 -0.93 -48.59 -10.40
C GLY A 513 -0.04 -47.34 -10.54
N LEU A 514 -0.22 -46.37 -9.65
CA LEU A 514 0.55 -45.12 -9.62
C LEU A 514 1.98 -45.33 -9.08
N MET A 515 2.18 -46.25 -8.12
CA MET A 515 3.51 -46.58 -7.60
C MET A 515 4.36 -47.40 -8.58
N ASN A 516 3.75 -48.28 -9.38
CA ASN A 516 4.50 -49.13 -10.32
C ASN A 516 4.95 -48.43 -11.61
N ARG A 517 4.53 -47.18 -11.84
CA ARG A 517 4.90 -46.42 -13.06
C ARG A 517 6.19 -45.59 -12.90
N LYS A 518 6.81 -45.56 -11.71
CA LYS A 518 8.04 -44.80 -11.42
C LYS A 518 9.28 -45.69 -11.31
N GLY A 519 9.56 -46.44 -12.36
CA GLY A 519 10.75 -47.29 -12.44
C GLY A 519 11.01 -47.82 -13.83
N THR A 520 11.38 -46.94 -14.78
CA THR A 520 12.03 -47.30 -16.06
C THR A 520 12.44 -46.03 -16.81
N ALA A 521 13.50 -45.37 -16.37
CA ALA A 521 14.32 -44.48 -17.19
C ALA A 521 15.61 -44.14 -16.42
N ASP A 522 16.62 -45.00 -16.55
CA ASP A 522 18.04 -44.63 -16.76
C ASP A 522 18.97 -45.77 -16.31
N THR A 523 19.43 -46.58 -17.27
CA THR A 523 20.79 -47.13 -17.27
C THR A 523 21.25 -47.54 -18.69
N SER A 524 22.27 -46.82 -19.16
CA SER A 524 23.38 -47.23 -20.05
C SER A 524 23.12 -47.40 -21.55
N ARG A 525 23.87 -46.67 -22.40
CA ARG A 525 25.26 -47.00 -22.78
C ARG A 525 25.91 -45.90 -23.63
N SER A 526 27.24 -45.81 -23.43
CA SER A 526 28.32 -45.28 -24.28
C SER A 526 28.34 -43.81 -24.63
#